data_AF-A0A7S2TQL9-F1
#
_entry.id   AF-A0A7S2TQL9-F1
#
_cell.length_a   1.000
_cell.length_b   1.000
_cell.length_c   1.000
_cell.angle_alpha   90.00
_cell.angle_beta   90.00
_cell.angle_gamma   90.00
#
_symmetry.space_group_name_H-M   'P 1'
#
loop_
_entity.id
_entity.type
_entity.pdbx_description
1 polymer ?
#
loop_
_entity_poly.entity_id
_entity_poly.type
_entity_poly.pdbx_seq_one_letter_code
_entity_poly.pdbx_strand_id
1 'polypeptide(L)'
;SVYPTRRAVSQRSAAAPVWRPLVKMRAATGEGVVPFQAARRRLGRTSPIEQPRRRAGAILKARAASENVLQVALSKAFGYSLMTGSFMLEVPQIVKIWAAKSAKGISAASRYWAVPMYSSSVVYHILEKYPFSCYGENLVILLQNFAIVGLLWYYNRTPVKEVAGVTGAFVAMTALQFQLPPGLRPALIYANIPCMLGAYVPQIVENHRAGNTGQLAILPAALKCVGCAMRVFTTLTQIGMDIALLANFILSLVLNAILVFQGWVMRENTARANAAAAVGPA
;
A
#
# COMPACT_ATOMS: atom_id res chain seq x y z
N SER A 1 13.58 35.47 -50.72
CA SER A 1 14.52 34.65 -51.52
C SER A 1 14.09 33.19 -51.40
N VAL A 2 13.43 32.63 -52.41
CA VAL A 2 13.99 31.69 -53.41
C VAL A 2 14.07 30.23 -52.91
N TYR A 3 13.08 29.42 -53.33
CA TYR A 3 13.13 27.95 -53.53
C TYR A 3 14.10 27.62 -54.69
N PRO A 4 14.63 26.37 -54.91
CA PRO A 4 13.91 25.07 -54.91
C PRO A 4 14.76 23.87 -54.34
N THR A 5 14.56 22.55 -54.54
CA THR A 5 13.70 21.74 -55.44
C THR A 5 13.37 20.32 -54.88
N ARG A 6 12.19 19.80 -55.25
CA ARG A 6 11.78 18.39 -55.49
C ARG A 6 12.74 17.20 -55.16
N ARG A 7 12.16 16.15 -54.56
CA ARG A 7 11.92 14.86 -55.28
C ARG A 7 10.69 14.13 -54.74
N ALA A 8 9.95 13.47 -55.63
CA ALA A 8 8.72 12.75 -55.33
C ALA A 8 8.94 11.23 -55.36
N VAL A 9 8.23 10.47 -54.54
CA VAL A 9 8.21 9.00 -54.58
C VAL A 9 6.76 8.49 -54.62
N SER A 10 6.31 8.22 -55.85
CA SER A 10 5.48 7.06 -56.25
C SER A 10 4.72 6.33 -55.13
N GLN A 11 3.46 6.70 -54.88
CA GLN A 11 2.47 5.72 -54.39
C GLN A 11 1.90 4.96 -55.59
N ARG A 12 2.15 3.65 -55.67
CA ARG A 12 1.60 2.79 -56.72
C ARG A 12 0.15 2.41 -56.41
N SER A 13 -0.70 2.58 -57.40
CA SER A 13 -2.06 2.04 -57.44
C SER A 13 -2.07 0.53 -57.19
N ALA A 14 -2.96 0.07 -56.31
CA ALA A 14 -3.34 -1.33 -56.17
C ALA A 14 -4.80 -1.48 -56.59
N ALA A 15 -5.03 -1.96 -57.82
CA ALA A 15 -6.37 -2.16 -58.35
C ALA A 15 -7.06 -3.34 -57.64
N ALA A 16 -8.31 -3.13 -57.19
CA ALA A 16 -9.17 -4.19 -56.69
C ALA A 16 -9.79 -4.98 -57.86
N PRO A 17 -9.88 -6.33 -57.79
CA PRO A 17 -10.34 -7.13 -58.91
C PRO A 17 -11.85 -7.07 -59.14
N VAL A 18 -12.22 -6.97 -60.42
CA VAL A 18 -13.60 -6.96 -60.93
C VAL A 18 -14.26 -8.33 -60.73
N TRP A 19 -15.43 -8.35 -60.07
CA TRP A 19 -16.27 -9.54 -59.96
C TRP A 19 -17.43 -9.55 -60.97
N ARG A 20 -17.26 -10.29 -62.07
CA ARG A 20 -18.33 -10.99 -62.79
C ARG A 20 -17.78 -12.30 -63.36
N PRO A 21 -18.57 -13.38 -63.33
CA PRO A 21 -19.08 -13.87 -64.61
C PRO A 21 -20.59 -14.13 -64.60
N LEU A 22 -21.19 -13.98 -65.78
CA LEU A 22 -22.52 -14.50 -66.12
C LEU A 22 -22.42 -16.00 -66.44
N VAL A 23 -23.34 -16.81 -65.93
CA VAL A 23 -23.67 -18.10 -66.54
C VAL A 23 -25.20 -18.25 -66.60
N LYS A 24 -25.72 -18.44 -67.83
CA LYS A 24 -27.09 -18.87 -68.11
C LYS A 24 -27.03 -20.31 -68.61
N MET A 25 -27.77 -21.23 -67.98
CA MET A 25 -28.40 -22.42 -68.59
C MET A 25 -29.38 -22.99 -67.54
N ARG A 26 -30.69 -22.90 -67.78
CA ARG A 26 -31.58 -23.84 -68.50
C ARG A 26 -31.91 -25.10 -67.66
N ALA A 27 -33.20 -25.39 -67.53
CA ALA A 27 -33.74 -26.37 -66.58
C ALA A 27 -33.76 -27.81 -67.12
N ALA A 28 -33.61 -28.78 -66.22
CA ALA A 28 -34.13 -30.14 -66.37
C ALA A 28 -34.33 -30.82 -64.99
N THR A 29 -35.48 -31.44 -64.85
CA THR A 29 -35.92 -32.53 -63.95
C THR A 29 -34.88 -33.33 -63.15
N GLY A 30 -35.28 -33.76 -61.93
CA GLY A 30 -34.94 -35.11 -61.41
C GLY A 30 -34.08 -35.17 -60.14
N GLU A 31 -34.69 -35.69 -59.08
CA GLU A 31 -34.10 -36.55 -58.02
C GLU A 31 -32.79 -36.13 -57.28
N GLY A 32 -32.93 -35.86 -55.98
CA GLY A 32 -32.18 -36.64 -54.99
C GLY A 32 -30.68 -36.38 -54.75
N VAL A 33 -30.24 -35.13 -54.52
CA VAL A 33 -28.91 -34.87 -53.92
C VAL A 33 -29.01 -33.95 -52.70
N VAL A 34 -28.75 -34.50 -51.50
CA VAL A 34 -28.71 -33.74 -50.24
C VAL A 34 -27.45 -32.85 -50.22
N PRO A 35 -27.55 -31.53 -49.96
CA PRO A 35 -26.40 -30.64 -50.13
C PRO A 35 -25.30 -30.88 -49.09
N PHE A 36 -24.09 -31.18 -49.58
CA PHE A 36 -22.86 -31.40 -48.80
C PHE A 36 -22.50 -30.24 -47.83
N GLN A 37 -23.04 -29.04 -48.06
CA GLN A 37 -22.91 -27.91 -47.14
C GLN A 37 -23.58 -28.13 -45.77
N ALA A 38 -24.61 -28.98 -45.68
CA ALA A 38 -25.23 -29.35 -44.40
C ALA A 38 -24.31 -30.21 -43.51
N ALA A 39 -23.46 -31.03 -44.11
CA ALA A 39 -22.47 -31.85 -43.38
C ALA A 39 -21.38 -30.98 -42.73
N ARG A 40 -20.96 -29.88 -43.38
CA ARG A 40 -19.92 -28.99 -42.85
C ARG A 40 -20.34 -28.24 -41.57
N ARG A 41 -21.65 -28.02 -41.35
CA ARG A 41 -22.16 -27.49 -40.07
C ARG A 41 -22.15 -28.50 -38.92
N ARG A 42 -22.12 -29.82 -39.21
CA ARG A 42 -21.95 -30.89 -38.20
C ARG A 42 -20.48 -31.26 -37.96
N LEU A 43 -19.58 -30.82 -38.85
CA LEU A 43 -18.12 -30.98 -38.71
C LEU A 43 -17.43 -29.81 -38.01
N GLY A 44 -18.18 -29.02 -37.22
CA GLY A 44 -17.64 -28.25 -36.09
C GLY A 44 -17.16 -29.12 -34.92
N ARG A 45 -16.76 -30.38 -35.19
CA ARG A 45 -16.09 -31.26 -34.24
C ARG A 45 -14.68 -30.70 -34.02
N THR A 46 -14.54 -29.86 -33.00
CA THR A 46 -13.24 -29.52 -32.40
C THR A 46 -12.41 -30.80 -32.32
N SER A 47 -11.17 -30.76 -32.80
CA SER A 47 -10.34 -31.96 -32.88
C SER A 47 -10.23 -32.64 -31.51
N PRO A 48 -10.03 -33.97 -31.45
CA PRO A 48 -9.89 -34.68 -30.16
C PRO A 48 -8.79 -34.13 -29.25
N ILE A 49 -7.85 -33.36 -29.80
CA ILE A 49 -6.72 -32.72 -29.10
C ILE A 49 -7.08 -31.31 -28.58
N GLU A 50 -8.06 -30.62 -29.19
CA GLU A 50 -8.51 -29.29 -28.76
C GLU A 50 -9.43 -29.33 -27.53
N GLN A 51 -10.26 -30.37 -27.37
CA GLN A 51 -11.12 -30.50 -26.19
C GLN A 51 -10.32 -30.62 -24.87
N PRO A 52 -9.28 -31.47 -24.77
CA PRO A 52 -8.40 -31.51 -23.60
C PRO A 52 -7.70 -30.17 -23.34
N ARG A 53 -7.15 -29.51 -24.39
CA ARG A 53 -6.50 -28.21 -24.25
C ARG A 53 -7.45 -27.11 -23.75
N ARG A 54 -8.69 -27.07 -24.26
CA ARG A 54 -9.71 -26.13 -23.78
C ARG A 54 -10.13 -26.42 -22.33
N ARG A 55 -10.29 -27.69 -21.94
CA ARG A 55 -10.57 -28.07 -20.55
C ARG A 55 -9.41 -27.71 -19.62
N ALA A 56 -8.17 -27.98 -20.00
CA ALA A 56 -6.98 -27.59 -19.23
C ALA A 56 -6.89 -26.06 -19.06
N GLY A 57 -7.12 -25.28 -20.12
CA GLY A 57 -7.17 -23.82 -20.05
C GLY A 57 -8.30 -23.29 -19.15
N ALA A 58 -9.47 -23.93 -19.17
CA ALA A 58 -10.58 -23.60 -18.27
C ALA A 58 -10.25 -23.92 -16.80
N ILE A 59 -9.62 -25.07 -16.53
CA ILE A 59 -9.16 -25.47 -15.18
C ILE A 59 -8.10 -24.50 -14.65
N LEU A 60 -7.11 -24.13 -15.48
CA LEU A 60 -6.08 -23.15 -15.11
C LEU A 60 -6.69 -21.77 -14.83
N LYS A 61 -7.66 -21.32 -15.65
CA LYS A 61 -8.36 -20.05 -15.42
C LYS A 61 -9.23 -20.08 -14.15
N ALA A 62 -9.91 -21.19 -13.87
CA ALA A 62 -10.70 -21.37 -12.65
C ALA A 62 -9.80 -21.42 -11.40
N ARG A 63 -8.66 -22.11 -11.48
CA ARG A 63 -7.64 -22.15 -10.42
C ARG A 63 -7.07 -20.75 -10.14
N ALA A 64 -6.61 -20.04 -11.17
CA ALA A 64 -6.12 -18.67 -11.04
C ALA A 64 -7.19 -17.73 -10.46
N ALA A 65 -8.45 -17.87 -10.87
CA ALA A 65 -9.56 -17.12 -10.27
C ALA A 65 -9.72 -17.44 -8.77
N SER A 66 -9.66 -18.71 -8.36
CA SER A 66 -9.77 -19.09 -6.94
C SER A 66 -8.56 -18.63 -6.10
N GLU A 67 -7.34 -18.68 -6.65
CA GLU A 67 -6.13 -18.20 -6.00
C GLU A 67 -6.19 -16.67 -5.81
N ASN A 68 -6.66 -15.92 -6.81
CA ASN A 68 -6.88 -14.47 -6.70
C ASN A 68 -7.94 -14.11 -5.65
N VAL A 69 -9.06 -14.85 -5.58
CA VAL A 69 -10.10 -14.64 -4.55
C VAL A 69 -9.54 -14.88 -3.15
N LEU A 70 -8.75 -15.94 -2.95
CA LEU A 70 -8.12 -16.24 -1.66
C LEU A 70 -7.12 -15.16 -1.26
N GLN A 71 -6.28 -14.68 -2.18
CA GLN A 71 -5.32 -13.60 -1.91
C GLN A 71 -6.03 -12.30 -1.51
N VAL A 72 -7.10 -11.91 -2.21
CA VAL A 72 -7.88 -10.70 -1.88
C VAL A 72 -8.61 -10.86 -0.54
N ALA A 73 -9.17 -12.04 -0.24
CA ALA A 73 -9.81 -12.31 1.04
C ALA A 73 -8.81 -12.24 2.21
N LEU A 74 -7.66 -12.90 2.07
CA LEU A 74 -6.56 -12.89 3.04
C LEU A 74 -6.03 -11.46 3.26
N SER A 75 -5.87 -10.70 2.18
CA SER A 75 -5.43 -9.31 2.23
C SER A 75 -6.40 -8.42 3.00
N LYS A 76 -7.71 -8.56 2.77
CA LYS A 76 -8.73 -7.85 3.57
C LYS A 76 -8.70 -8.29 5.04
N ALA A 77 -8.51 -9.58 5.31
CA ALA A 77 -8.39 -10.09 6.67
C ALA A 77 -7.17 -9.49 7.40
N PHE A 78 -6.00 -9.39 6.75
CA PHE A 78 -4.83 -8.71 7.31
C PHE A 78 -5.06 -7.21 7.52
N GLY A 79 -5.69 -6.51 6.56
CA GLY A 79 -6.08 -5.11 6.72
C GLY A 79 -6.94 -4.86 7.96
N TYR A 80 -8.01 -5.64 8.14
CA TYR A 80 -8.85 -5.54 9.33
C TYR A 80 -8.16 -6.03 10.62
N SER A 81 -7.23 -6.99 10.54
CA SER A 81 -6.43 -7.42 11.70
C SER A 81 -5.49 -6.32 12.19
N LEU A 82 -4.84 -5.61 11.26
CA LEU A 82 -4.02 -4.42 11.55
C LEU A 82 -4.87 -3.30 12.18
N MET A 83 -6.07 -3.07 11.64
CA MET A 83 -7.02 -2.11 12.21
C MET A 83 -7.45 -2.48 13.63
N THR A 84 -7.83 -3.74 13.89
CA THR A 84 -8.18 -4.21 15.24
C THR A 84 -7.01 -4.04 16.22
N GLY A 85 -5.79 -4.40 15.81
CA GLY A 85 -4.58 -4.19 16.63
C GLY A 85 -4.30 -2.71 16.91
N SER A 86 -4.65 -1.81 15.98
CA SER A 86 -4.39 -0.38 16.10
C SER A 86 -5.18 0.33 17.21
N PHE A 87 -6.33 -0.22 17.63
CA PHE A 87 -7.08 0.26 18.80
C PHE A 87 -6.31 0.12 20.12
N MET A 88 -5.30 -0.76 20.18
CA MET A 88 -4.52 -0.99 21.40
C MET A 88 -3.21 -0.19 21.44
N LEU A 89 -2.87 0.58 20.40
CA LEU A 89 -1.56 1.25 20.30
C LEU A 89 -1.45 2.47 21.22
N GLU A 90 -2.47 3.32 21.24
CA GLU A 90 -2.45 4.59 21.99
C GLU A 90 -3.35 4.55 23.23
N VAL A 91 -4.30 3.60 23.31
CA VAL A 91 -5.12 3.35 24.51
C VAL A 91 -4.30 3.21 25.81
N PRO A 92 -3.16 2.50 25.87
CA PRO A 92 -2.33 2.45 27.08
C PRO A 92 -1.83 3.83 27.53
N GLN A 93 -1.61 4.76 26.59
CA GLN A 93 -1.23 6.13 26.89
C GLN A 93 -2.43 6.95 27.38
N ILE A 94 -3.60 6.80 26.74
CA ILE A 94 -4.87 7.43 27.15
C ILE A 94 -5.20 7.03 28.60
N VAL A 95 -5.13 5.74 28.92
CA VAL A 95 -5.38 5.20 30.26
C VAL A 95 -4.37 5.75 31.28
N LYS A 96 -3.07 5.84 30.93
CA LYS A 96 -2.05 6.45 31.81
C LYS A 96 -2.36 7.91 32.14
N ILE A 97 -2.70 8.73 31.15
CA ILE A 97 -3.05 10.15 31.36
C ILE A 97 -4.28 10.28 32.26
N TRP A 98 -5.31 9.49 31.97
CA TRP A 98 -6.58 9.50 32.71
C TRP A 98 -6.40 9.07 34.16
N ALA A 99 -5.69 7.95 34.39
CA ALA A 99 -5.42 7.42 35.73
C ALA A 99 -4.52 8.36 36.56
N ALA A 100 -3.50 8.95 35.94
CA ALA A 100 -2.64 9.94 36.60
C ALA A 100 -3.31 11.31 36.80
N LYS A 101 -4.46 11.55 36.15
CA LYS A 101 -5.15 12.86 36.06
C LYS A 101 -4.19 14.00 35.68
N SER A 102 -3.20 13.71 34.84
CA SER A 102 -2.10 14.61 34.51
C SER A 102 -1.46 14.25 33.18
N ALA A 103 -1.06 15.25 32.42
CA ALA A 103 -0.29 15.12 31.19
C ALA A 103 1.22 15.46 31.38
N LYS A 104 1.69 15.59 32.63
CA LYS A 104 3.09 15.90 32.94
C LYS A 104 4.04 14.83 32.37
N GLY A 105 5.12 15.28 31.72
CA GLY A 105 6.10 14.40 31.06
C GLY A 105 5.75 14.03 29.61
N ILE A 106 4.59 14.45 29.09
CA ILE A 106 4.20 14.23 27.69
C ILE A 106 4.46 15.51 26.89
N SER A 107 5.26 15.39 25.83
CA SER A 107 5.53 16.53 24.94
C SER A 107 4.31 16.87 24.09
N ALA A 108 3.74 18.05 24.32
CA ALA A 108 2.66 18.62 23.51
C ALA A 108 3.06 18.67 22.02
N ALA A 109 4.25 19.19 21.73
CA ALA A 109 4.77 19.32 20.37
C ALA A 109 4.88 17.96 19.65
N SER A 110 5.32 16.91 20.34
CA SER A 110 5.38 15.55 19.76
C SER A 110 3.99 15.04 19.37
N ARG A 111 2.97 15.29 20.20
CA ARG A 111 1.58 14.88 19.92
C ARG A 111 0.92 15.77 18.86
N TYR A 112 1.24 17.05 18.81
CA TYR A 112 0.82 17.96 17.73
C TYR A 112 1.41 17.56 16.37
N TRP A 113 2.61 16.96 16.30
CA TRP A 113 3.19 16.45 15.06
C TRP A 113 2.64 15.09 14.62
N ALA A 114 2.23 14.23 15.55
CA ALA A 114 1.65 12.91 15.23
C ALA A 114 0.34 13.03 14.42
N VAL A 115 -0.52 13.99 14.77
CA VAL A 115 -1.83 14.23 14.13
C VAL A 115 -1.68 14.54 12.61
N PRO A 116 -0.85 15.51 12.17
CA PRO A 116 -0.50 15.72 10.76
C PRO A 116 -0.02 14.47 10.02
N MET A 117 0.85 13.65 10.62
CA MET A 117 1.43 12.49 9.94
C MET A 117 0.35 11.45 9.60
N TYR A 118 -0.48 11.07 10.58
CA TYR A 118 -1.58 10.13 10.33
C TYR A 118 -2.68 10.74 9.43
N SER A 119 -2.99 12.03 9.60
CA SER A 119 -3.93 12.74 8.71
C SER A 119 -3.46 12.74 7.26
N SER A 120 -2.18 13.02 6.98
CA SER A 120 -1.62 13.04 5.63
C SER A 120 -1.76 11.68 4.93
N SER A 121 -1.53 10.59 5.67
CA SER A 121 -1.75 9.22 5.18
C SER A 121 -3.24 8.96 4.86
N VAL A 122 -4.16 9.32 5.76
CA VAL A 122 -5.61 9.15 5.54
C VAL A 122 -6.08 9.97 4.32
N VAL A 123 -5.68 11.24 4.22
CA VAL A 123 -6.05 12.12 3.09
C VAL A 123 -5.54 11.55 1.76
N TYR A 124 -4.31 11.05 1.72
CA TYR A 124 -3.75 10.40 0.52
C TYR A 124 -4.62 9.23 0.04
N HIS A 125 -4.96 8.29 0.93
CA HIS A 125 -5.79 7.13 0.57
C HIS A 125 -7.21 7.52 0.14
N ILE A 126 -7.79 8.59 0.71
CA ILE A 126 -9.10 9.13 0.29
C ILE A 126 -9.00 9.75 -1.11
N LEU A 127 -7.96 10.55 -1.39
CA LEU A 127 -7.75 11.21 -2.67
C LEU A 127 -7.52 10.23 -3.84
N GLU A 128 -6.81 9.13 -3.57
CA GLU A 128 -6.57 8.03 -4.52
C GLU A 128 -7.68 6.96 -4.50
N LYS A 129 -8.71 7.14 -3.66
CA LYS A 129 -9.91 6.27 -3.56
C LYS A 129 -9.60 4.81 -3.22
N TYR A 130 -8.57 4.59 -2.40
CA TYR A 130 -8.17 3.27 -1.94
C TYR A 130 -9.17 2.67 -0.94
N PRO A 131 -9.29 1.33 -0.87
CA PRO A 131 -10.25 0.68 0.01
C PRO A 131 -9.90 0.94 1.49
N PHE A 132 -10.93 1.06 2.32
CA PHE A 132 -10.78 1.35 3.75
C PHE A 132 -9.89 0.34 4.50
N SER A 133 -9.88 -0.93 4.06
CA SER A 133 -9.01 -1.99 4.58
C SER A 133 -7.51 -1.77 4.38
N CYS A 134 -7.08 -0.74 3.64
CA CYS A 134 -5.67 -0.35 3.50
C CYS A 134 -5.22 0.77 4.44
N TYR A 135 -6.14 1.57 5.00
CA TYR A 135 -5.82 2.77 5.79
C TYR A 135 -6.66 2.98 7.06
N GLY A 136 -7.65 2.13 7.33
CA GLY A 136 -8.56 2.27 8.45
C GLY A 136 -7.85 2.30 9.80
N GLU A 137 -6.74 1.60 9.93
CA GLU A 137 -5.86 1.67 11.09
C GLU A 137 -5.19 3.04 11.28
N ASN A 138 -4.77 3.73 10.20
CA ASN A 138 -4.27 5.10 10.29
C ASN A 138 -5.36 6.07 10.75
N LEU A 139 -6.62 5.87 10.34
CA LEU A 139 -7.76 6.64 10.84
C LEU A 139 -8.02 6.37 12.33
N VAL A 140 -8.00 5.11 12.75
CA VAL A 140 -8.17 4.71 14.16
C VAL A 140 -7.07 5.27 15.05
N ILE A 141 -5.82 5.33 14.58
CA ILE A 141 -4.69 5.94 15.32
C ILE A 141 -4.81 7.47 15.35
N LEU A 142 -5.27 8.10 14.26
CA LEU A 142 -5.55 9.53 14.20
C LEU A 142 -6.60 9.95 15.24
N LEU A 143 -7.71 9.20 15.33
CA LEU A 143 -8.78 9.43 16.32
C LEU A 143 -8.27 9.28 17.76
N GLN A 144 -7.43 8.28 18.05
CA GLN A 144 -6.79 8.14 19.36
C GLN A 144 -5.82 9.30 19.66
N ASN A 145 -5.09 9.81 18.66
CA ASN A 145 -4.21 10.96 18.87
C ASN A 145 -4.99 12.26 19.13
N PHE A 146 -6.17 12.46 18.51
CA PHE A 146 -7.07 13.55 18.91
C PHE A 146 -7.53 13.42 20.37
N ALA A 147 -7.87 12.20 20.82
CA ALA A 147 -8.24 11.97 22.23
C ALA A 147 -7.07 12.30 23.19
N ILE A 148 -5.83 11.90 22.85
CA ILE A 148 -4.63 12.26 23.64
C ILE A 148 -4.43 13.78 23.67
N VAL A 149 -4.53 14.47 22.53
CA VAL A 149 -4.38 15.94 22.46
C VAL A 149 -5.47 16.65 23.26
N GLY A 150 -6.72 16.19 23.20
CA GLY A 150 -7.83 16.73 24.01
C GLY A 150 -7.61 16.57 25.51
N LEU A 151 -7.15 15.39 25.95
CA LEU A 151 -6.77 15.17 27.35
C LEU A 151 -5.58 16.04 27.76
N LEU A 152 -4.62 16.25 26.86
CA LEU A 152 -3.46 17.10 27.11
C LEU A 152 -3.87 18.56 27.34
N TRP A 153 -4.75 19.11 26.49
CA TRP A 153 -5.32 20.45 26.66
C TRP A 153 -6.12 20.58 27.95
N TYR A 154 -6.92 19.57 28.30
CA TYR A 154 -7.73 19.54 29.52
C TYR A 154 -6.87 19.56 30.79
N TYR A 155 -5.87 18.68 30.89
CA TYR A 155 -5.04 18.58 32.09
C TYR A 155 -3.98 19.67 32.21
N ASN A 156 -3.42 20.16 31.10
CA ASN A 156 -2.46 21.28 31.12
C ASN A 156 -3.13 22.66 31.21
N ARG A 157 -4.47 22.73 31.17
CA ARG A 157 -5.25 23.99 31.10
C ARG A 157 -4.77 24.90 29.96
N THR A 158 -4.52 24.30 28.79
CA THR A 158 -3.97 24.99 27.63
C THR A 158 -4.83 26.21 27.24
N PRO A 159 -4.24 27.40 27.01
CA PRO A 159 -5.01 28.60 26.67
C PRO A 159 -5.85 28.41 25.41
N VAL A 160 -7.09 28.92 25.42
CA VAL A 160 -8.03 28.81 24.28
C VAL A 160 -7.42 29.32 22.97
N LYS A 161 -6.57 30.37 23.02
CA LYS A 161 -5.83 30.88 21.87
C LYS A 161 -4.88 29.85 21.22
N GLU A 162 -4.25 28.99 22.02
CA GLU A 162 -3.38 27.92 21.53
C GLU A 162 -4.23 26.79 20.94
N VAL A 163 -5.29 26.37 21.64
CA VAL A 163 -6.23 25.35 21.15
C VAL A 163 -6.81 25.75 19.78
N ALA A 164 -7.29 26.99 19.66
CA ALA A 164 -7.82 27.54 18.42
C ALA A 164 -6.74 27.66 17.33
N GLY A 165 -5.53 28.10 17.67
CA GLY A 165 -4.41 28.18 16.74
C GLY A 165 -3.99 26.82 16.19
N VAL A 166 -3.83 25.81 17.05
CA VAL A 166 -3.44 24.45 16.64
C VAL A 166 -4.56 23.77 15.84
N THR A 167 -5.82 23.90 16.27
CA THR A 167 -6.97 23.36 15.53
C THR A 167 -7.12 24.04 14.17
N GLY A 168 -7.01 25.37 14.12
CA GLY A 168 -7.07 26.14 12.87
C GLY A 168 -5.94 25.80 11.90
N ALA A 169 -4.70 25.67 12.40
CA ALA A 169 -3.56 25.24 11.61
C ALA A 169 -3.74 23.82 11.05
N PHE A 170 -4.25 22.88 11.88
CA PHE A 170 -4.56 21.53 11.43
C PHE A 170 -5.64 21.52 10.33
N VAL A 171 -6.77 22.21 10.54
CA VAL A 171 -7.86 22.29 9.55
C VAL A 171 -7.38 22.93 8.24
N ALA A 172 -6.62 24.02 8.31
CA ALA A 172 -6.06 24.68 7.14
C ALA A 172 -5.09 23.76 6.38
N MET A 173 -4.19 23.08 7.10
CA MET A 173 -3.26 22.11 6.50
C MET A 173 -4.01 20.95 5.84
N THR A 174 -4.98 20.31 6.50
CA THR A 174 -5.79 19.24 5.91
C THR A 174 -6.59 19.74 4.69
N ALA A 175 -7.13 20.94 4.73
CA ALA A 175 -7.82 21.54 3.57
C ALA A 175 -6.88 21.75 2.38
N LEU A 176 -5.65 22.22 2.61
CA LEU A 176 -4.61 22.33 1.58
C LEU A 176 -4.22 20.96 1.01
N GLN A 177 -4.13 19.92 1.84
CA GLN A 177 -3.85 18.55 1.38
C GLN A 177 -4.91 18.02 0.41
N PHE A 178 -6.21 18.30 0.67
CA PHE A 178 -7.29 17.93 -0.24
C PHE A 178 -7.28 18.68 -1.58
N GLN A 179 -6.61 19.83 -1.65
CA GLN A 179 -6.46 20.62 -2.89
C GLN A 179 -5.23 20.23 -3.72
N LEU A 180 -4.40 19.27 -3.27
CA LEU A 180 -3.18 18.89 -3.98
C LEU A 180 -3.48 18.29 -5.38
N PRO A 181 -2.81 18.78 -6.44
CA PRO A 181 -2.93 18.20 -7.77
C PRO A 181 -2.38 16.77 -7.78
N PRO A 182 -2.91 15.85 -8.61
CA PRO A 182 -2.57 14.42 -8.57
C PRO A 182 -1.06 14.11 -8.51
N GLY A 183 -0.24 14.81 -9.30
CA GLY A 183 1.21 14.61 -9.34
C GLY A 183 1.96 14.96 -8.04
N LEU A 184 1.38 15.74 -7.13
CA LEU A 184 2.00 16.10 -5.85
C LEU A 184 1.46 15.29 -4.66
N ARG A 185 0.36 14.56 -4.80
CA ARG A 185 -0.24 13.77 -3.71
C ARG A 185 0.72 12.74 -3.08
N PRO A 186 1.59 12.03 -3.84
CA PRO A 186 2.59 11.13 -3.26
C PRO A 186 3.52 11.78 -2.23
N ALA A 187 3.73 13.11 -2.30
CA ALA A 187 4.53 13.84 -1.32
C ALA A 187 3.98 13.72 0.12
N LEU A 188 2.66 13.52 0.29
CA LEU A 188 2.03 13.28 1.58
C LEU A 188 2.56 12.01 2.27
N ILE A 189 2.91 10.99 1.48
CA ILE A 189 3.50 9.75 1.98
C ILE A 189 5.02 9.91 2.10
N TYR A 190 5.69 10.45 1.07
CA TYR A 190 7.14 10.64 1.08
C TYR A 190 7.64 11.54 2.22
N ALA A 191 6.83 12.47 2.73
CA ALA A 191 7.14 13.28 3.91
C ALA A 191 7.46 12.45 5.17
N ASN A 192 6.99 11.19 5.26
CA ASN A 192 7.29 10.30 6.38
C ASN A 192 8.72 9.71 6.30
N ILE A 193 9.31 9.61 5.11
CA ILE A 193 10.61 8.97 4.90
C ILE A 193 11.75 9.70 5.63
N PRO A 194 11.92 11.03 5.54
CA PRO A 194 12.93 11.75 6.31
C PRO A 194 12.76 11.58 7.82
N CYS A 195 11.53 11.65 8.33
CA CYS A 195 11.23 11.44 9.75
C CYS A 195 11.60 10.03 10.22
N MET A 196 11.28 9.02 9.40
CA MET A 196 11.64 7.63 9.66
C MET A 196 13.16 7.42 9.64
N LEU A 197 13.87 7.93 8.63
CA LEU A 197 15.33 7.84 8.58
C LEU A 197 15.98 8.53 9.78
N GLY A 198 15.52 9.74 10.13
CA GLY A 198 16.00 10.48 11.30
C GLY A 198 15.75 9.80 12.64
N ALA A 199 14.71 8.96 12.76
CA ALA A 199 14.43 8.18 13.97
C ALA A 199 15.21 6.85 14.02
N TYR A 200 15.35 6.14 12.90
CA TYR A 200 15.92 4.79 12.87
C TYR A 200 17.43 4.76 12.64
N VAL A 201 17.98 5.61 11.78
CA VAL A 201 19.42 5.58 11.43
C VAL A 201 20.32 5.88 12.64
N PRO A 202 20.06 6.91 13.48
CA PRO A 202 20.87 7.15 14.67
C PRO A 202 20.86 5.96 15.64
N GLN A 203 19.70 5.34 15.86
CA GLN A 203 19.60 4.14 16.72
C GLN A 203 20.41 2.96 16.18
N ILE A 204 20.35 2.71 14.87
CA ILE A 204 21.12 1.63 14.21
C ILE A 204 22.62 1.87 14.34
N VAL A 205 23.08 3.11 14.15
CA VAL A 205 24.48 3.50 14.29
C VAL A 205 24.95 3.40 15.74
N GLU A 206 24.14 3.84 16.69
CA GLU A 206 24.49 3.81 18.12
C GLU A 206 24.58 2.38 18.65
N ASN A 207 23.60 1.52 18.33
CA ASN A 207 23.66 0.08 18.63
C ASN A 207 24.96 -0.57 18.14
N HIS A 208 25.41 -0.20 16.92
CA HIS A 208 26.63 -0.72 16.33
C HIS A 208 27.89 -0.21 17.04
N ARG A 209 27.95 1.09 17.35
CA ARG A 209 29.07 1.72 18.08
C ARG A 209 29.19 1.20 19.51
N ALA A 210 28.07 0.99 20.20
CA ALA A 210 28.02 0.47 21.57
C ALA A 210 28.27 -1.05 21.65
N GLY A 211 28.22 -1.79 20.52
CA GLY A 211 28.33 -3.25 20.48
C GLY A 211 27.21 -4.01 21.20
N ASN A 212 26.15 -3.29 21.58
CA ASN A 212 25.00 -3.76 22.34
C ASN A 212 23.77 -2.88 22.02
N THR A 213 22.56 -3.35 22.32
CA THR A 213 21.32 -2.62 22.03
C THR A 213 20.66 -1.99 23.27
N GLY A 214 21.37 -1.93 24.40
CA GLY A 214 20.91 -1.33 25.66
C GLY A 214 19.54 -1.83 26.12
N GLN A 215 18.55 -0.94 26.07
CA GLN A 215 17.16 -1.20 26.48
C GLN A 215 16.20 -1.44 25.30
N LEU A 216 16.73 -1.71 24.10
CA LEU A 216 15.92 -1.98 22.91
C LEU A 216 15.13 -3.28 23.05
N ALA A 217 13.81 -3.18 23.11
CA ALA A 217 12.93 -4.34 23.12
C ALA A 217 12.81 -4.97 21.72
N ILE A 218 13.38 -6.17 21.55
CA ILE A 218 13.38 -6.92 20.27
C ILE A 218 11.95 -7.25 19.81
N LEU A 219 11.07 -7.64 20.73
CA LEU A 219 9.70 -8.08 20.40
C LEU A 219 8.86 -6.98 19.70
N PRO A 220 8.78 -5.73 20.22
CA PRO A 220 8.18 -4.62 19.49
C PRO A 220 8.77 -4.36 18.09
N ALA A 221 10.09 -4.50 17.91
CA ALA A 221 10.72 -4.34 16.60
C ALA A 221 10.31 -5.47 15.63
N ALA A 222 10.25 -6.72 16.11
CA ALA A 222 9.77 -7.86 15.33
C ALA A 222 8.29 -7.74 14.95
N LEU A 223 7.43 -7.28 15.86
CA LEU A 223 6.02 -7.00 15.59
C LEU A 223 5.86 -5.89 14.54
N LYS A 224 6.70 -4.85 14.57
CA LYS A 224 6.75 -3.83 13.51
C LYS A 224 7.15 -4.41 12.15
N CYS A 225 8.13 -5.32 12.08
CA CYS A 225 8.47 -6.03 10.85
C CYS A 225 7.26 -6.78 10.27
N VAL A 226 6.57 -7.58 11.10
CA VAL A 226 5.37 -8.33 10.67
C VAL A 226 4.27 -7.38 10.20
N GLY A 227 4.05 -6.27 10.91
CA GLY A 227 3.14 -5.21 10.50
C GLY A 227 3.48 -4.62 9.13
N CYS A 228 4.75 -4.27 8.89
CA CYS A 228 5.19 -3.71 7.61
C CYS A 228 5.13 -4.75 6.47
N ALA A 229 5.45 -6.01 6.73
CA ALA A 229 5.32 -7.09 5.76
C ALA A 229 3.86 -7.31 5.35
N MET A 230 2.93 -7.32 6.32
CA MET A 230 1.49 -7.33 6.02
C MET A 230 1.09 -6.12 5.18
N ARG A 231 1.62 -4.92 5.46
CA ARG A 231 1.33 -3.71 4.65
C ARG A 231 1.84 -3.80 3.22
N VAL A 232 3.04 -4.32 2.98
CA VAL A 232 3.55 -4.55 1.62
C VAL A 232 2.63 -5.51 0.88
N PHE A 233 2.26 -6.64 1.51
CA PHE A 233 1.33 -7.60 0.92
C PHE A 233 -0.05 -6.99 0.64
N THR A 234 -0.64 -6.27 1.59
CA THR A 234 -1.97 -5.66 1.41
C THR A 234 -1.96 -4.56 0.34
N THR A 235 -0.88 -3.77 0.26
CA THR A 235 -0.72 -2.74 -0.77
C THR A 235 -0.64 -3.39 -2.16
N LEU A 236 0.25 -4.37 -2.35
CA LEU A 236 0.40 -5.06 -3.65
C LEU A 236 -0.89 -5.75 -4.13
N THR A 237 -1.71 -6.25 -3.21
CA THR A 237 -2.93 -7.03 -3.54
C THR A 237 -4.23 -6.22 -3.63
N GLN A 238 -4.35 -5.10 -2.91
CA GLN A 238 -5.56 -4.25 -2.92
C GLN A 238 -5.40 -2.95 -3.71
N ILE A 239 -4.18 -2.41 -3.81
CA ILE A 239 -3.86 -1.14 -4.47
C ILE A 239 -3.05 -1.37 -5.75
N GLY A 240 -2.07 -2.27 -5.71
CA GLY A 240 -1.14 -2.54 -6.80
C GLY A 240 0.18 -1.78 -6.62
N MET A 241 0.76 -1.27 -7.71
CA MET A 241 2.08 -0.63 -7.72
C MET A 241 2.03 0.87 -7.34
N ASP A 242 1.56 1.18 -6.14
CA ASP A 242 1.78 2.50 -5.53
C ASP A 242 3.21 2.56 -4.97
N ILE A 243 4.09 3.24 -5.70
CA ILE A 243 5.52 3.35 -5.33
C ILE A 243 5.70 4.13 -4.02
N ALA A 244 4.82 5.07 -3.67
CA ALA A 244 4.98 5.88 -2.48
C ALA A 244 4.65 5.07 -1.21
N LEU A 245 3.52 4.35 -1.22
CA LEU A 245 3.16 3.43 -0.13
C LEU A 245 4.16 2.27 -0.03
N LEU A 246 4.51 1.65 -1.16
CA LEU A 246 5.46 0.52 -1.16
C LEU A 246 6.85 0.94 -0.68
N ALA A 247 7.41 2.06 -1.16
CA ALA A 247 8.70 2.54 -0.69
C ALA A 247 8.69 2.83 0.82
N ASN A 248 7.63 3.46 1.33
CA ASN A 248 7.49 3.74 2.75
C ASN A 248 7.41 2.47 3.61
N PHE A 249 6.59 1.48 3.22
CA PHE A 249 6.46 0.22 3.96
C PHE A 249 7.68 -0.70 3.82
N ILE A 250 8.31 -0.77 2.65
CA ILE A 250 9.54 -1.57 2.43
C ILE A 250 10.70 -0.97 3.21
N LEU A 251 10.89 0.35 3.18
CA LEU A 251 11.94 1.01 3.95
C LEU A 251 11.73 0.80 5.47
N SER A 252 10.49 0.92 5.95
CA SER A 252 10.17 0.62 7.36
C SER A 252 10.45 -0.85 7.71
N LEU A 253 10.10 -1.79 6.83
CA LEU A 253 10.39 -3.22 7.00
C LEU A 253 11.90 -3.48 7.11
N VAL A 254 12.70 -2.92 6.21
CA VAL A 254 14.17 -3.07 6.21
C VAL A 254 14.79 -2.47 7.48
N LEU A 255 14.41 -1.25 7.87
CA LEU A 255 14.97 -0.58 9.05
C LEU A 255 14.60 -1.31 10.36
N ASN A 256 13.37 -1.79 10.50
CA ASN A 256 12.99 -2.61 11.66
C ASN A 256 13.70 -3.97 11.63
N ALA A 257 13.89 -4.60 10.45
CA ALA A 257 14.61 -5.87 10.34
C ALA A 257 16.09 -5.74 10.75
N ILE A 258 16.75 -4.63 10.41
CA ILE A 258 18.11 -4.32 10.88
C ILE A 258 18.15 -4.21 12.41
N LEU A 259 17.18 -3.52 13.04
CA LEU A 259 17.10 -3.42 14.50
C LEU A 259 16.84 -4.78 15.18
N VAL A 260 15.98 -5.62 14.60
CA VAL A 260 15.75 -6.99 15.09
C VAL A 260 17.03 -7.84 14.98
N PHE A 261 17.74 -7.73 13.86
CA PHE A 261 19.00 -8.44 13.64
C PHE A 261 20.08 -8.00 14.64
N GLN A 262 20.27 -6.68 14.83
CA GLN A 262 21.19 -6.15 15.84
C GLN A 262 20.83 -6.64 17.24
N GLY A 263 19.55 -6.54 17.64
CA GLY A 263 19.09 -6.98 18.95
C GLY A 263 19.29 -8.48 19.17
N TRP A 264 19.09 -9.31 18.15
CA TRP A 264 19.31 -10.75 18.23
C TRP A 264 20.80 -11.12 18.32
N VAL A 265 21.65 -10.57 17.45
CA VAL A 265 23.11 -10.84 17.44
C VAL A 265 23.77 -10.32 18.71
N MET A 266 23.40 -9.12 19.17
CA MET A 266 24.03 -8.46 20.32
C MET A 266 23.37 -8.78 21.66
N ARG A 267 22.44 -9.74 21.72
CA ARG A 267 21.64 -10.04 22.93
C ARG A 267 22.49 -10.35 24.16
N GLU A 268 23.60 -11.08 23.99
CA GLU A 268 24.48 -11.52 25.08
C GLU A 268 25.35 -10.37 25.60
N ASN A 269 25.89 -9.55 24.70
CA ASN A 269 26.57 -8.29 25.05
C ASN A 269 25.63 -7.33 25.78
N THR A 270 24.37 -7.26 25.33
CA THR A 270 23.33 -6.40 25.93
C THR A 270 22.96 -6.87 27.35
N ALA A 271 22.83 -8.18 27.56
CA ALA A 271 22.62 -8.74 28.90
C ALA A 271 23.79 -8.42 29.85
N ARG A 272 25.04 -8.57 29.38
CA ARG A 272 26.25 -8.23 30.15
C ARG A 272 26.34 -6.73 30.48
N ALA A 273 26.08 -5.86 29.50
CA ALA A 273 26.12 -4.40 29.68
C ALA A 273 25.05 -3.93 30.69
N ASN A 274 23.82 -4.43 30.58
CA ASN A 274 22.75 -4.11 31.51
C ASN A 274 23.02 -4.64 32.93
N ALA A 275 23.63 -5.82 33.06
CA ALA A 275 24.04 -6.36 34.36
C ALA A 275 25.15 -5.51 35.00
N ALA A 276 26.17 -5.10 34.25
CA ALA A 276 27.24 -4.23 34.73
C ALA A 276 26.70 -2.85 35.18
N ALA A 277 25.78 -2.26 34.43
CA ALA A 277 25.15 -0.99 34.78
C ALA A 277 24.31 -1.06 36.08
N ALA A 278 23.74 -2.23 36.40
CA ALA A 278 22.93 -2.43 37.61
C ALA A 278 23.76 -2.52 38.91
N VAL A 279 25.07 -2.77 38.83
CA VAL A 279 25.97 -2.84 40.01
C VAL A 279 26.41 -1.45 40.47
N GLY A 280 26.38 -0.45 39.59
CA GLY A 280 26.80 0.93 39.87
C GLY A 280 28.33 1.10 39.95
N PRO A 281 28.83 2.35 39.95
CA PRO A 281 30.22 2.63 40.32
C PRO A 281 30.40 2.36 41.82
N ALA A 282 31.47 1.63 42.15
CA ALA A 282 31.90 1.38 43.53
C ALA A 282 32.59 2.61 44.16
#